data_AF-A0A534CCB0-F1
#
_entry.id   AF-A0A534CCB0-F1
#
_cell.length_a   1.000
_cell.length_b   1.000
_cell.length_c   1.000
_cell.angle_alpha   90.00
_cell.angle_beta   90.00
_cell.angle_gamma   90.00
#
_symmetry.space_group_name_H-M   'P 1'
#
loop_
_entity.id
_entity.type
_entity.pdbx_description
1 polymer ?
#
loop_
_entity_poly.entity_id
_entity_poly.type
_entity_poly.pdbx_seq_one_letter_code
_entity_poly.pdbx_strand_id
1 'polypeptide(L)'
;MRQVPDLRDARTVHARIEFRSRLRRRVLQLEIIDYYYLSVRSHSRSILLEYVLDLRFVDAPRRLRRIAWRWITFSLLLIALALGIASRLDSSAIPWWQHHWLAVWVTLIVVWAFATLVSVYRTTETVSLFSTHGAARLLECTGGLGTFHGFRHFMRKLAAHIRLASAARRRTKAEHLRDEMREHLRLKELGVLSAGEYETAKARILNQHSPAAQPPPARASTSS
;
A
#
# COMPACT_ATOMS: atom_id res chain seq x y z
N MET A 1 -15.93 11.12 26.08
CA MET A 1 -14.71 10.49 25.50
C MET A 1 -15.14 9.19 24.84
N ARG A 2 -14.67 8.83 23.64
CA ARG A 2 -14.98 7.52 23.04
C ARG A 2 -13.89 6.54 23.45
N GLN A 3 -14.29 5.47 24.12
CA GLN A 3 -13.41 4.38 24.49
C GLN A 3 -13.14 3.57 23.22
N VAL A 4 -11.87 3.44 22.85
CA VAL A 4 -11.49 2.56 21.75
C VAL A 4 -11.73 1.13 22.24
N PRO A 5 -12.49 0.30 21.51
CA PRO A 5 -12.78 -1.04 21.96
C PRO A 5 -11.48 -1.82 22.18
N ASP A 6 -11.39 -2.51 23.31
CA ASP A 6 -10.33 -3.48 23.55
C ASP A 6 -10.51 -4.64 22.57
N LEU A 7 -9.41 -5.13 22.01
CA LEU A 7 -9.40 -6.18 20.99
C LEU A 7 -10.00 -7.50 21.49
N ARG A 8 -10.10 -7.67 22.81
CA ARG A 8 -10.70 -8.81 23.49
C ARG A 8 -12.22 -8.72 23.60
N ASP A 9 -12.78 -7.50 23.55
CA ASP A 9 -14.21 -7.23 23.75
C ASP A 9 -14.94 -6.83 22.46
N ALA A 10 -14.30 -7.03 21.30
CA ALA A 10 -14.85 -6.73 19.99
C ALA A 10 -16.19 -7.47 19.76
N ARG A 11 -17.28 -6.71 19.66
CA ARG A 11 -18.66 -7.25 19.65
C ARG A 11 -19.00 -7.94 18.34
N THR A 12 -18.46 -7.47 17.21
CA THR A 12 -18.74 -8.04 15.88
C THR A 12 -17.56 -7.90 14.90
N VAL A 13 -17.16 -9.02 14.28
CA VAL A 13 -16.11 -9.07 13.23
C VAL A 13 -16.76 -9.22 11.85
N HIS A 14 -16.62 -8.22 10.99
CA HIS A 14 -17.27 -8.19 9.66
C HIS A 14 -16.42 -8.78 8.54
N ALA A 15 -15.11 -8.69 8.68
CA ALA A 15 -14.18 -9.25 7.73
C ALA A 15 -12.84 -9.49 8.41
N ARG A 16 -12.26 -10.65 8.13
CA ARG A 16 -10.93 -11.03 8.58
C ARG A 16 -10.10 -11.49 7.40
N ILE A 17 -8.84 -11.10 7.36
CA ILE A 17 -7.89 -11.65 6.41
C ILE A 17 -6.52 -11.77 7.05
N GLU A 18 -5.87 -12.91 6.80
CA GLU A 18 -4.48 -13.12 7.14
C GLU A 18 -3.64 -13.04 5.86
N PHE A 19 -2.59 -12.23 5.94
CA PHE A 19 -1.63 -12.02 4.88
C PHE A 19 -0.26 -12.47 5.37
N ARG A 20 0.34 -13.44 4.68
CA ARG A 20 1.70 -13.89 4.95
C ARG A 20 2.64 -13.32 3.90
N SER A 21 3.45 -12.34 4.28
CA SER A 21 4.53 -11.83 3.42
C SER A 21 5.70 -12.82 3.44
N ARG A 22 5.92 -13.53 2.32
CA ARG A 22 7.12 -14.38 2.14
C ARG A 22 8.41 -13.57 2.12
N LEU A 23 8.37 -12.35 1.56
CA LEU A 23 9.52 -11.46 1.40
C LEU A 23 10.04 -10.92 2.74
N ARG A 24 9.16 -10.55 3.68
CA ARG A 24 9.55 -10.02 4.99
C ARG A 24 9.36 -11.00 6.14
N ARG A 25 8.96 -12.26 5.86
CA ARG A 25 8.54 -13.26 6.87
C ARG A 25 7.62 -12.66 7.95
N ARG A 26 6.71 -11.78 7.52
CA ARG A 26 5.76 -11.06 8.38
C ARG A 26 4.37 -11.61 8.13
N VAL A 27 3.68 -11.98 9.20
CA VAL A 27 2.26 -12.32 9.17
C VAL A 27 1.49 -11.08 9.59
N LEU A 28 0.55 -10.65 8.77
CA LEU A 28 -0.33 -9.52 9.04
C LEU A 28 -1.76 -10.02 9.04
N GLN A 29 -2.45 -9.86 10.14
CA GLN A 29 -3.87 -10.11 10.27
C GLN A 29 -4.59 -8.76 10.35
N LEU A 30 -5.61 -8.61 9.52
CA LEU A 30 -6.47 -7.44 9.47
C LEU A 30 -7.91 -7.86 9.71
N GLU A 31 -8.56 -7.19 10.65
CA GLU A 31 -9.92 -7.48 11.07
C GLU A 31 -10.74 -6.19 11.13
N ILE A 32 -11.87 -6.16 10.43
CA ILE A 32 -12.82 -5.04 10.51
C ILE A 32 -13.81 -5.33 11.63
N ILE A 33 -13.85 -4.45 12.62
CA ILE A 33 -14.61 -4.59 13.86
C ILE A 33 -15.62 -3.44 13.97
N ASP A 34 -16.85 -3.76 14.40
CA ASP A 34 -17.92 -2.80 14.70
C ASP A 34 -18.11 -1.71 13.62
N TYR A 35 -18.00 -2.12 12.36
CA TYR A 35 -18.04 -1.31 11.13
C TYR A 35 -17.02 -0.18 10.95
N TYR A 36 -16.45 0.36 12.04
CA TYR A 36 -15.66 1.59 12.03
C TYR A 36 -14.22 1.39 12.49
N TYR A 37 -13.87 0.22 13.02
CA TYR A 37 -12.55 -0.05 13.55
C TYR A 37 -11.83 -1.10 12.69
N LEU A 38 -10.53 -0.92 12.52
CA LEU A 38 -9.64 -1.89 11.90
C LEU A 38 -8.62 -2.34 12.92
N SER A 39 -8.75 -3.58 13.35
CA SER A 39 -7.72 -4.27 14.11
C SER A 39 -6.59 -4.68 13.18
N VAL A 40 -5.37 -4.30 13.57
CA VAL A 40 -4.14 -4.65 12.89
C VAL A 40 -3.30 -5.46 13.86
N ARG A 41 -3.06 -6.72 13.51
CA ARG A 41 -2.11 -7.59 14.18
C ARG A 41 -0.99 -7.91 13.22
N SER A 42 0.23 -7.56 13.58
CA SER A 42 1.40 -7.85 12.77
C SER A 42 2.42 -8.61 13.59
N HIS A 43 2.82 -9.76 13.09
CA HIS A 43 3.80 -10.63 13.71
C HIS A 43 5.02 -10.74 12.80
N SER A 44 6.16 -10.29 13.30
CA SER A 44 7.49 -10.49 12.73
C SER A 44 8.34 -11.30 13.70
N ARG A 45 9.48 -11.82 13.24
CA ARG A 45 10.40 -12.67 14.05
C ARG A 45 10.74 -12.11 15.44
N SER A 46 10.72 -10.79 15.61
CA SER A 46 11.10 -10.12 16.87
C SER A 46 10.09 -9.09 17.36
N ILE A 47 9.02 -8.82 16.60
CA ILE A 47 8.08 -7.73 16.89
C ILE A 47 6.66 -8.24 16.68
N LEU A 48 5.91 -8.31 17.78
CA LEU A 48 4.46 -8.38 17.77
C LEU A 48 3.95 -6.95 17.91
N LEU A 49 3.20 -6.47 16.93
CA LEU A 49 2.55 -5.16 16.95
C LEU A 49 1.06 -5.37 16.77
N GLU A 50 0.28 -4.96 17.77
CA GLU A 50 -1.16 -5.11 17.81
C GLU A 50 -1.80 -3.76 18.17
N TYR A 51 -2.68 -3.26 17.31
CA TYR A 51 -3.32 -1.96 17.50
C TYR A 51 -4.65 -1.87 16.75
N VAL A 52 -5.49 -0.91 17.15
CA VAL A 52 -6.79 -0.62 16.54
C VAL A 52 -6.75 0.77 15.92
N LEU A 53 -7.13 0.86 14.65
CA LEU A 53 -7.30 2.09 13.90
C LEU A 53 -8.79 2.45 13.76
N ASP A 54 -9.14 3.71 14.01
CA ASP A 54 -10.46 4.23 13.65
C ASP A 54 -10.49 4.64 12.16
N LEU A 55 -11.31 3.94 11.37
CA LEU A 55 -11.44 4.11 9.92
C LEU A 55 -11.91 5.52 9.51
N ARG A 56 -12.44 6.32 10.43
CA ARG A 56 -12.85 7.71 10.16
C ARG A 56 -11.67 8.62 9.81
N PHE A 57 -10.47 8.28 10.28
CA PHE A 57 -9.24 9.05 10.07
C PHE A 57 -8.33 8.42 9.01
N VAL A 58 -8.77 7.35 8.36
CA VAL A 58 -8.00 6.58 7.38
C VAL A 58 -8.47 6.93 5.97
N ASP A 59 -7.51 7.23 5.08
CA ASP A 59 -7.76 7.45 3.65
C ASP A 59 -7.93 6.12 2.91
N ALA A 60 -8.50 6.19 1.71
CA ALA A 60 -8.64 5.04 0.83
C ALA A 60 -7.30 4.33 0.62
N PRO A 61 -7.30 2.99 0.59
CA PRO A 61 -6.07 2.24 0.51
C PRO A 61 -5.31 2.48 -0.78
N ARG A 62 -4.02 2.85 -0.66
CA ARG A 62 -3.16 3.11 -1.82
C ARG A 62 -2.33 1.87 -2.13
N ARG A 63 -2.38 1.45 -3.39
CA ARG A 63 -1.55 0.35 -3.91
C ARG A 63 -0.45 0.94 -4.77
N LEU A 64 0.79 0.74 -4.34
CA LEU A 64 1.99 1.11 -5.07
C LEU A 64 2.65 -0.17 -5.59
N ARG A 65 3.08 -0.18 -6.83
CA ARG A 65 3.78 -1.33 -7.43
C ARG A 65 5.20 -0.91 -7.79
N ARG A 66 6.19 -1.52 -7.15
CA ARG A 66 7.59 -1.34 -7.51
C ARG A 66 7.93 -2.39 -8.55
N ILE A 67 7.88 -1.98 -9.81
CA ILE A 67 8.17 -2.83 -10.97
C ILE A 67 9.68 -2.88 -11.18
N ALA A 68 10.24 -4.08 -11.33
CA ALA A 68 11.65 -4.30 -11.63
C ALA A 68 11.97 -4.03 -13.12
N TRP A 69 11.74 -2.79 -13.57
CA TRP A 69 11.81 -2.40 -14.99
C TRP A 69 13.06 -2.87 -15.71
N ARG A 70 14.24 -2.78 -15.07
CA ARG A 70 15.52 -3.22 -15.63
C ARG A 70 15.54 -4.70 -16.03
N TRP A 71 14.88 -5.56 -15.26
CA TRP A 71 14.81 -6.99 -15.54
C TRP A 71 13.74 -7.31 -16.60
N ILE A 72 12.66 -6.53 -16.65
CA ILE A 72 11.66 -6.62 -17.70
C ILE A 72 12.25 -6.23 -19.05
N THR A 73 12.96 -5.11 -19.13
CA THR A 73 13.61 -4.67 -20.37
C THR A 73 14.66 -5.67 -20.82
N PHE A 74 15.46 -6.21 -19.89
CA PHE A 74 16.46 -7.23 -20.20
C PHE A 74 15.80 -8.53 -20.72
N SER A 75 14.75 -9.01 -20.07
CA SER A 75 13.97 -10.17 -20.54
C SER A 75 13.34 -9.92 -21.90
N LEU A 76 12.83 -8.71 -22.16
CA LEU A 76 12.24 -8.33 -23.45
C LEU A 76 13.30 -8.33 -24.57
N LEU A 77 14.50 -7.83 -24.30
CA LEU A 77 15.60 -7.85 -25.27
C LEU A 77 16.04 -9.28 -25.58
N LEU A 78 16.13 -10.16 -24.57
CA LEU A 78 16.51 -11.55 -24.77
C LEU A 78 15.50 -12.32 -25.61
N ILE A 79 14.19 -12.12 -25.40
CA ILE A 79 13.18 -12.81 -26.22
C ILE A 79 13.14 -12.28 -27.65
N ALA A 80 13.33 -10.97 -27.85
CA ALA A 80 13.47 -10.39 -29.18
C ALA A 80 14.68 -10.96 -29.94
N LEU A 81 15.81 -11.12 -29.24
CA LEU A 81 17.01 -11.73 -29.81
C LEU A 81 16.80 -13.21 -30.14
N ALA A 82 16.14 -13.97 -29.26
CA ALA A 82 15.80 -15.37 -29.49
C ALA A 82 14.85 -15.55 -30.69
N LEU A 83 13.87 -14.66 -30.84
CA LEU A 83 12.95 -14.62 -32.00
C LEU A 83 13.70 -14.29 -33.30
N GLY A 84 14.63 -13.34 -33.27
CA GLY A 84 15.45 -12.99 -34.43
C GLY A 84 16.38 -14.13 -34.88
N ILE A 85 16.88 -14.93 -33.94
CA ILE A 85 17.65 -16.14 -34.26
C ILE A 85 16.72 -17.23 -34.80
N ALA A 86 15.56 -17.45 -34.18
CA ALA A 86 14.59 -18.44 -34.64
C ALA A 86 14.14 -18.20 -36.10
N SER A 87 13.87 -16.95 -36.49
CA SER A 87 13.47 -16.63 -37.87
C SER A 87 14.58 -16.90 -38.90
N ARG A 88 15.85 -16.76 -38.50
CA ARG A 88 17.01 -17.11 -39.33
C ARG A 88 17.20 -18.62 -39.47
N LEU A 89 16.89 -19.39 -38.42
CA LEU A 89 16.90 -20.86 -38.49
C LEU A 89 15.77 -21.37 -39.40
N ASP A 90 14.57 -20.81 -39.28
CA ASP A 90 13.40 -21.22 -40.09
C ASP A 90 13.58 -20.93 -41.60
N SER A 91 14.34 -19.88 -41.93
CA SER A 91 14.67 -19.53 -43.32
C SER A 91 15.82 -20.35 -43.93
N SER A 92 16.47 -21.23 -43.16
CA SER A 92 17.67 -21.95 -43.60
C SER A 92 17.35 -23.41 -43.97
N ALA A 93 17.80 -23.85 -45.16
CA ALA A 93 17.54 -25.20 -45.71
C ALA A 93 18.33 -26.34 -45.02
N ILE A 94 18.95 -26.09 -43.87
CA ILE A 94 19.81 -27.04 -43.15
C ILE A 94 18.98 -27.69 -42.03
N PRO A 95 19.06 -29.01 -41.79
CA PRO A 95 18.35 -29.67 -40.70
C PRO A 95 18.65 -28.99 -39.36
N TRP A 96 17.60 -28.58 -38.65
CA TRP A 96 17.67 -27.77 -37.42
C TRP A 96 18.63 -28.30 -36.34
N TRP A 97 18.84 -29.62 -36.26
CA TRP A 97 19.74 -30.28 -35.31
C TRP A 97 21.24 -30.09 -35.59
N GLN A 98 21.64 -29.76 -36.82
CA GLN A 98 23.05 -29.55 -37.20
C GLN A 98 23.48 -28.08 -37.13
N HIS A 99 22.56 -27.18 -36.78
CA HIS A 99 22.85 -25.76 -36.70
C HIS A 99 23.61 -25.44 -35.41
N HIS A 100 24.85 -24.96 -35.54
CA HIS A 100 25.68 -24.46 -34.42
C HIS A 100 24.95 -23.36 -33.60
N TRP A 101 23.99 -22.67 -34.22
CA TRP A 101 23.13 -21.67 -33.60
C TRP A 101 22.09 -22.23 -32.62
N LEU A 102 21.82 -23.54 -32.64
CA LEU A 102 20.84 -24.16 -31.73
C LEU A 102 21.29 -24.07 -30.27
N ALA A 103 22.59 -24.25 -30.00
CA ALA A 103 23.15 -24.06 -28.66
C ALA A 103 23.00 -22.60 -28.18
N VAL A 104 23.21 -21.63 -29.07
CA VAL A 104 23.02 -20.19 -28.79
C VAL A 104 21.55 -19.89 -28.49
N TRP A 105 20.61 -20.49 -29.23
CA TRP A 105 19.19 -20.31 -28.99
C TRP A 105 18.74 -20.91 -27.64
N VAL A 106 19.16 -22.14 -27.32
CA VAL A 106 18.84 -22.80 -26.05
C VAL A 106 19.40 -21.99 -24.87
N THR A 107 20.65 -21.55 -24.94
CA THR A 107 21.24 -20.70 -23.89
C THR A 107 20.49 -19.38 -23.70
N LEU A 108 20.06 -18.73 -24.79
CA LEU A 108 19.24 -17.52 -24.71
C LEU A 108 17.88 -17.77 -24.03
N ILE A 109 17.21 -18.88 -24.32
CA ILE A 109 15.95 -19.23 -23.65
C ILE A 109 16.18 -19.47 -22.16
N VAL A 110 17.25 -20.18 -21.79
CA VAL A 110 17.58 -20.41 -20.38
C VAL A 110 17.84 -19.08 -19.66
N VAL A 111 18.68 -18.21 -20.23
CA VAL A 111 18.99 -16.89 -19.64
C VAL A 111 17.73 -16.01 -19.57
N TRP A 112 16.87 -16.07 -20.59
CA TRP A 112 15.57 -15.40 -20.59
C TRP A 112 14.69 -15.88 -19.43
N ALA A 113 14.54 -17.20 -19.26
CA ALA A 113 13.74 -17.78 -18.19
C ALA A 113 14.24 -17.35 -16.81
N PHE A 114 15.57 -17.34 -16.59
CA PHE A 114 16.16 -16.82 -15.36
C PHE A 114 15.90 -15.33 -15.16
N ALA A 115 16.07 -14.50 -16.20
CA ALA A 115 15.80 -13.06 -16.13
C ALA A 115 14.31 -12.78 -15.81
N THR A 116 13.38 -13.52 -16.41
CA THR A 116 11.95 -13.43 -16.13
C THR A 116 11.64 -13.86 -14.70
N LEU A 117 12.22 -14.95 -14.22
CA LEU A 117 12.05 -15.42 -12.84
C LEU A 117 12.53 -14.37 -11.83
N VAL A 118 13.72 -13.79 -12.05
CA VAL A 118 14.27 -12.71 -11.22
C VAL A 118 13.38 -11.46 -11.27
N SER A 119 12.86 -11.12 -12.45
CA SER A 119 11.93 -10.00 -12.62
C SER A 119 10.65 -10.17 -11.79
N VAL A 120 10.04 -11.36 -11.84
CA VAL A 120 8.85 -11.68 -11.05
C VAL A 120 9.17 -11.63 -9.55
N TYR A 121 10.30 -12.21 -9.14
CA TYR A 121 10.70 -12.25 -7.74
C TYR A 121 11.03 -10.86 -7.18
N ARG A 122 11.66 -9.99 -7.97
CA ARG A 122 11.98 -8.61 -7.57
C ARG A 122 10.81 -7.65 -7.71
N THR A 123 9.76 -8.00 -8.43
CA THR A 123 8.56 -7.16 -8.53
C THR A 123 7.76 -7.26 -7.24
N THR A 124 7.85 -6.21 -6.43
CA THR A 124 7.14 -6.11 -5.16
C THR A 124 5.95 -5.17 -5.27
N GLU A 125 4.84 -5.56 -4.67
CA GLU A 125 3.66 -4.73 -4.49
C GLU A 125 3.63 -4.24 -3.03
N THR A 126 3.33 -2.97 -2.84
CA THR A 126 3.13 -2.36 -1.52
C THR A 126 1.70 -1.83 -1.43
N VAL A 127 1.04 -2.11 -0.31
CA VAL A 127 -0.24 -1.52 0.05
C VAL A 127 -0.02 -0.69 1.30
N SER A 128 -0.38 0.58 1.25
CA SER A 128 -0.27 1.49 2.39
C SER A 128 -1.60 2.17 2.70
N LEU A 129 -1.88 2.29 4.00
CA LEU A 129 -2.94 3.12 4.53
C LEU A 129 -2.33 4.41 5.08
N PHE A 130 -2.95 5.53 4.74
CA PHE A 130 -2.54 6.84 5.21
C PHE A 130 -3.66 7.47 6.03
N SER A 131 -3.30 8.39 6.92
CA SER A 131 -4.29 9.26 7.54
C SER A 131 -4.85 10.28 6.55
N THR A 132 -6.08 10.73 6.75
CA THR A 132 -6.78 11.61 5.81
C THR A 132 -6.10 12.98 5.66
N HIS A 133 -5.72 13.65 6.76
CA HIS A 133 -5.19 15.02 6.72
C HIS A 133 -3.70 15.10 7.02
N GLY A 134 -3.21 14.29 7.96
CA GLY A 134 -1.77 14.21 8.25
C GLY A 134 -0.97 13.45 7.20
N ALA A 135 -1.64 12.63 6.37
CA ALA A 135 -0.99 11.69 5.46
C ALA A 135 0.13 10.88 6.18
N ALA A 136 -0.13 10.54 7.45
CA ALA A 136 0.73 9.69 8.26
C ALA A 136 0.56 8.25 7.79
N ARG A 137 1.63 7.49 7.66
CA ARG A 137 1.55 6.09 7.21
C ARG A 137 1.14 5.21 8.39
N LEU A 138 -0.10 4.74 8.37
CA LEU A 138 -0.71 3.98 9.48
C LEU A 138 -0.50 2.47 9.34
N LEU A 139 -0.36 2.01 8.10
CA LEU A 139 -0.11 0.61 7.77
C LEU A 139 0.71 0.52 6.49
N GLU A 140 1.70 -0.37 6.46
CA GLU A 140 2.41 -0.73 5.24
C GLU A 140 2.54 -2.25 5.13
N CYS A 141 2.07 -2.78 4.00
CA CYS A 141 2.12 -4.20 3.66
C CYS A 141 2.91 -4.35 2.38
N THR A 142 4.02 -5.10 2.39
CA THR A 142 4.78 -5.44 1.18
C THR A 142 4.62 -6.92 0.86
N GLY A 143 4.27 -7.23 -0.39
CA GLY A 143 4.13 -8.58 -0.92
C GLY A 143 4.79 -8.72 -2.29
N GLY A 144 4.97 -9.96 -2.75
CA GLY A 144 5.41 -10.23 -4.12
C GLY A 144 4.25 -10.04 -5.10
N LEU A 145 4.57 -10.03 -6.39
CA LEU A 145 3.57 -10.02 -7.46
C LEU A 145 2.51 -11.12 -7.25
N GLY A 146 1.23 -10.77 -7.33
CA GLY A 146 0.11 -11.72 -7.18
C GLY A 146 -0.34 -11.99 -5.74
N THR A 147 0.48 -11.69 -4.72
CA THR A 147 0.12 -11.93 -3.30
C THR A 147 -1.13 -11.16 -2.88
N PHE A 148 -1.37 -9.98 -3.47
CA PHE A 148 -2.54 -9.16 -3.17
C PHE A 148 -3.80 -9.56 -3.95
N HIS A 149 -3.77 -10.60 -4.79
CA HIS A 149 -4.95 -11.00 -5.54
C HIS A 149 -6.09 -11.49 -4.64
N GLY A 150 -5.80 -12.39 -3.69
CA GLY A 150 -6.77 -12.84 -2.67
C GLY A 150 -7.18 -11.73 -1.70
N PHE A 151 -6.34 -10.69 -1.59
CA PHE A 151 -6.58 -9.52 -0.74
C PHE A 151 -7.54 -8.50 -1.36
N ARG A 152 -7.77 -8.53 -2.68
CA ARG A 152 -8.59 -7.51 -3.38
C ARG A 152 -10.03 -7.43 -2.86
N HIS A 153 -10.62 -8.56 -2.48
CA HIS A 153 -11.99 -8.56 -1.95
C HIS A 153 -12.06 -7.88 -0.58
N PHE A 154 -11.12 -8.20 0.31
CA PHE A 154 -10.99 -7.52 1.59
C PHE A 154 -10.76 -6.02 1.42
N MET A 155 -9.90 -5.61 0.48
CA MET A 155 -9.64 -4.19 0.23
C MET A 155 -10.83 -3.42 -0.29
N ARG A 156 -11.68 -4.05 -1.12
CA ARG A 156 -12.96 -3.47 -1.53
C ARG A 156 -13.90 -3.30 -0.33
N LYS A 157 -13.99 -4.31 0.54
CA LYS A 157 -14.75 -4.21 1.79
C LYS A 157 -14.20 -3.12 2.70
N LEU A 158 -12.89 -3.04 2.87
CA LEU A 158 -12.23 -2.01 3.69
C LEU A 158 -12.51 -0.61 3.16
N ALA A 159 -12.37 -0.38 1.85
CA ALA A 159 -12.70 0.90 1.23
C ALA A 159 -14.18 1.28 1.42
N ALA A 160 -15.10 0.30 1.36
CA ALA A 160 -16.51 0.54 1.65
C ALA A 160 -16.74 0.93 3.12
N HIS A 161 -16.09 0.25 4.06
CA HIS A 161 -16.18 0.59 5.49
C HIS A 161 -15.55 1.95 5.81
N ILE A 162 -14.44 2.32 5.16
CA ILE A 162 -13.85 3.67 5.24
C ILE A 162 -14.87 4.72 4.78
N ARG A 163 -15.53 4.49 3.64
CA ARG A 163 -16.57 5.40 3.12
C ARG A 163 -17.77 5.50 4.06
N LEU A 164 -18.20 4.39 4.66
CA LEU A 164 -19.28 4.39 5.65
C LEU A 164 -18.86 5.12 6.93
N ALA A 165 -17.63 4.91 7.39
CA ALA A 165 -17.06 5.58 8.56
C ALA A 165 -16.94 7.09 8.37
N SER A 166 -16.44 7.51 7.21
CA SER A 166 -16.30 8.92 6.86
C SER A 166 -17.67 9.60 6.67
N ALA A 167 -18.64 8.91 6.05
CA ALA A 167 -20.00 9.43 5.89
C ALA A 167 -20.79 9.50 7.20
N ALA A 168 -20.58 8.56 8.14
CA ALA A 168 -21.21 8.56 9.46
C ALA A 168 -20.66 9.66 10.40
N ARG A 169 -19.80 10.55 9.90
CA ARG A 169 -19.18 11.63 10.66
C ARG A 169 -20.12 12.83 10.73
N ARG A 170 -20.48 13.24 11.95
CA ARG A 170 -21.31 14.43 12.24
C ARG A 170 -20.54 15.60 12.90
N ARG A 171 -19.21 15.54 12.95
CA ARG A 171 -18.36 16.53 13.67
C ARG A 171 -17.81 17.61 12.74
N THR A 172 -17.60 18.81 13.30
CA THR A 172 -16.98 19.94 12.60
C THR A 172 -15.56 19.62 12.10
N LYS A 173 -15.03 20.43 11.16
CA LYS A 173 -13.67 20.22 10.63
C LYS A 173 -12.61 20.30 11.73
N ALA A 174 -12.69 21.30 12.60
CA ALA A 174 -11.72 21.53 13.67
C ALA A 174 -11.71 20.38 14.71
N GLU A 175 -12.89 19.89 15.11
CA GLU A 175 -12.98 18.75 16.03
C GLU A 175 -12.33 17.50 15.47
N HIS A 176 -12.48 17.25 14.18
CA HIS A 176 -11.89 16.09 13.53
C HIS A 176 -10.38 16.18 13.40
N LEU A 177 -9.84 17.35 13.05
CA LEU A 177 -8.39 17.53 13.01
C LEU A 177 -7.78 17.33 14.41
N ARG A 178 -8.46 17.80 15.45
CA ARG A 178 -8.07 17.53 16.85
C ARG A 178 -8.12 16.05 17.20
N ASP A 179 -9.17 15.35 16.81
CA ASP A 179 -9.30 13.91 17.07
C ASP A 179 -8.29 13.09 16.25
N GLU A 180 -7.99 13.47 15.01
CA GLU A 180 -6.95 12.87 14.17
C GLU A 180 -5.56 13.05 14.80
N MET A 181 -5.26 14.24 15.33
CA MET A 181 -4.01 14.47 16.07
C MET A 181 -3.89 13.60 17.33
N ARG A 182 -5.00 13.40 18.06
CA ARG A 182 -5.01 12.50 19.23
C ARG A 182 -4.75 11.05 18.83
N GLU A 183 -5.33 10.60 17.73
CA GLU A 183 -5.08 9.25 17.21
C GLU A 183 -3.61 9.09 16.76
N HIS A 184 -3.02 10.09 16.11
CA HIS A 184 -1.58 10.05 15.77
C HIS A 184 -0.68 10.00 17.01
N LEU A 185 -1.02 10.74 18.07
CA LEU A 185 -0.27 10.69 19.33
C LEU A 185 -0.35 9.28 19.95
N ARG A 186 -1.56 8.70 20.03
CA ARG A 186 -1.77 7.33 20.51
C ARG A 186 -0.97 6.30 19.69
N LEU A 187 -0.96 6.44 18.37
CA LEU A 187 -0.20 5.53 17.49
C LEU A 187 1.32 5.71 17.63
N LYS A 188 1.80 6.91 17.92
CA LYS A 188 3.21 7.16 18.28
C LYS A 188 3.57 6.47 19.58
N GLU A 189 2.72 6.59 20.61
CA GLU A 189 2.92 5.93 21.91
C GLU A 189 2.95 4.40 21.80
N LEU A 190 2.14 3.83 20.90
CA LEU A 190 2.15 2.41 20.56
C LEU A 190 3.32 1.98 19.65
N GLY A 191 4.21 2.91 19.26
CA GLY A 191 5.35 2.64 18.38
C GLY A 191 4.98 2.34 16.92
N VAL A 192 3.73 2.59 16.50
CA VAL A 192 3.27 2.43 15.11
C VAL A 192 3.82 3.55 14.23
N LEU A 193 3.83 4.79 14.76
CA LEU A 193 4.40 5.96 14.10
C LEU A 193 5.74 6.32 14.74
N SER A 194 6.76 6.56 13.91
CA SER A 194 8.00 7.16 14.40
C SER A 194 7.79 8.62 14.83
N ALA A 195 8.67 9.13 15.69
CA ALA A 195 8.60 10.54 16.12
C ALA A 195 8.65 11.51 14.94
N GLY A 196 9.46 11.22 13.91
CA GLY A 196 9.54 12.03 12.70
C GLY A 196 8.26 11.99 11.86
N GLU A 197 7.64 10.81 11.70
CA GLU A 197 6.35 10.69 11.00
C GLU A 197 5.23 11.44 11.74
N TYR A 198 5.21 11.40 13.07
CA TYR A 198 4.28 12.15 13.90
C TYR A 198 4.41 13.67 13.73
N GLU A 199 5.63 14.23 13.85
CA GLU A 199 5.83 15.68 13.72
C GLU A 199 5.50 16.16 12.30
N THR A 200 5.83 15.37 11.27
CA THR A 200 5.49 15.70 9.88
C THR A 200 3.97 15.72 9.67
N ALA A 201 3.26 14.73 10.21
CA ALA A 201 1.80 14.66 10.13
C ALA A 201 1.13 15.79 10.91
N LYS A 202 1.65 16.12 12.10
CA LYS A 202 1.20 17.24 12.92
C LYS A 202 1.35 18.56 12.18
N ALA A 203 2.50 18.83 11.56
CA ALA A 203 2.73 20.03 10.76
C ALA A 203 1.72 20.17 9.62
N ARG A 204 1.41 19.07 8.90
CA ARG A 204 0.40 19.07 7.84
C ARG A 204 -1.01 19.36 8.36
N ILE A 205 -1.39 18.79 9.50
CA ILE A 205 -2.70 19.05 10.12
C ILE A 205 -2.79 20.51 10.59
N LEU A 206 -1.72 21.05 11.19
CA LEU A 206 -1.68 22.44 11.63
C LEU A 206 -1.77 23.42 10.45
N ASN A 207 -1.15 23.11 9.31
CA ASN A 207 -1.29 23.92 8.09
C ASN A 207 -2.73 23.96 7.56
N GLN A 208 -3.56 22.95 7.85
CA GLN A 208 -4.98 22.96 7.50
C GLN A 208 -5.86 23.69 8.53
N HIS A 209 -5.32 23.93 9.72
CA HIS A 209 -5.91 24.77 10.76
C HIS A 209 -5.66 26.25 10.52
N SER A 210 -4.50 26.60 9.97
CA SER A 210 -4.24 27.96 9.48
C SER A 210 -5.20 28.24 8.32
N PRO A 211 -6.20 29.13 8.49
CA PRO A 211 -6.92 29.61 7.33
C PRO A 211 -5.85 30.23 6.42
N ALA A 212 -5.81 29.83 5.14
CA ALA A 212 -5.15 30.66 4.14
C ALA A 212 -5.61 32.10 4.41
N ALA A 213 -4.64 33.01 4.54
CA ALA A 213 -4.84 34.43 4.83
C ALA A 213 -6.22 34.89 4.34
N GLN A 214 -7.14 35.16 5.27
CA GLN A 214 -8.34 35.91 4.95
C GLN A 214 -7.86 37.18 4.24
N PRO A 215 -8.24 37.42 2.97
CA PRO A 215 -8.06 38.74 2.41
C PRO A 215 -8.74 39.72 3.36
N PRO A 216 -8.11 40.85 3.71
CA PRO A 216 -8.72 41.83 4.58
C PRO A 216 -10.11 42.18 4.02
N PRO A 217 -11.15 42.32 4.87
CA PRO A 217 -12.46 42.73 4.40
C PRO A 217 -12.29 44.01 3.59
N ALA A 218 -12.68 43.97 2.32
CA ALA A 218 -12.69 45.14 1.46
C ALA A 218 -13.48 46.23 2.19
N ARG A 219 -12.80 47.32 2.57
CA ARG A 219 -13.45 48.49 3.15
C ARG A 219 -14.55 48.90 2.18
N ALA A 220 -15.79 48.85 2.65
CA ALA A 220 -16.91 49.45 1.95
C ALA A 220 -16.58 50.93 1.75
N SER A 221 -16.30 51.31 0.51
CA SER A 221 -16.29 52.70 0.09
C SER A 221 -17.74 53.17 0.12
N THR A 222 -18.13 53.79 1.23
CA THR A 222 -19.30 54.67 1.27
C THR A 222 -19.05 55.87 0.38
N SER A 223 -19.93 56.01 -0.60
CA SER A 223 -20.07 57.16 -1.50
C SER A 223 -20.21 58.48 -0.76
N SER A 224 -19.57 59.52 -1.28
CA SER A 224 -20.09 60.90 -1.35
C SER A 224 -19.34 61.61 -2.47
#